data_AF-A0A0P7L2S3-F1
#
_entry.id   AF-A0A0P7L2S3-F1
#
_cell.length_a   1.000
_cell.length_b   1.000
_cell.length_c   1.000
_cell.angle_alpha   90.00
_cell.angle_beta   90.00
_cell.angle_gamma   90.00
#
_symmetry.space_group_name_H-M   'P 1'
#
loop_
_entity.id
_entity.type
_entity.pdbx_description
1 polymer ?
#
loop_
_entity_poly.entity_id
_entity_poly.type
_entity_poly.pdbx_seq_one_letter_code
_entity_poly.pdbx_strand_id
1 'polypeptide(L)'
;MSRNDLTIKNYMNSLLEDTDIEQLIIFIDTIPVDKIRRHLYILSEIFPNKIVISQKEFELIQYILTHNKFLEVESISDFIRAINIISFDELQQKQITDLIFSKIHLLSRYCHFELNMLITNIVNSEDFLNRIIMIVKDSLSIHLKTFLLTFISHESEFLQDCSQNKIDDLKKLLNGSEVQ
;
A
#
# COMPACT_ATOMS: atom_id res chain seq x y z
N MET A 1 24.20 -1.04 -8.63
CA MET A 1 24.04 -1.12 -7.16
C MET A 1 25.40 -0.89 -6.52
N SER A 2 25.46 -0.15 -5.42
CA SER A 2 26.72 0.03 -4.67
C SER A 2 27.11 -1.27 -3.95
N ARG A 3 28.39 -1.43 -3.58
CA ARG A 3 28.86 -2.62 -2.83
C ARG A 3 28.08 -2.83 -1.52
N ASN A 4 27.70 -1.73 -0.86
CA ASN A 4 26.90 -1.77 0.36
C ASN A 4 25.47 -2.28 0.09
N ASP A 5 24.84 -1.84 -1.00
CA ASP A 5 23.50 -2.32 -1.37
C ASP A 5 23.49 -3.82 -1.66
N LEU A 6 24.55 -4.33 -2.30
CA LEU A 6 24.67 -5.76 -2.57
C LEU A 6 24.79 -6.57 -1.26
N THR A 7 25.55 -6.07 -0.29
CA THR A 7 25.64 -6.70 1.04
C THR A 7 24.29 -6.71 1.75
N ILE A 8 23.56 -5.58 1.76
CA ILE A 8 22.23 -5.47 2.37
C ILE A 8 21.24 -6.42 1.67
N LYS A 9 21.22 -6.41 0.33
CA LYS A 9 20.35 -7.27 -0.48
C LYS A 9 20.59 -8.75 -0.16
N ASN A 10 21.85 -9.17 -0.16
CA ASN A 10 22.21 -10.56 0.12
C ASN A 10 21.79 -10.98 1.54
N TYR A 11 21.96 -10.09 2.53
CA TYR A 11 21.57 -10.37 3.91
C TYR A 11 20.05 -10.46 4.08
N MET A 12 19.28 -9.53 3.51
CA MET A 12 17.82 -9.63 3.54
C MET A 12 17.33 -10.89 2.80
N ASN A 13 17.95 -11.22 1.67
CA ASN A 13 17.56 -12.38 0.88
C ASN A 13 17.84 -13.69 1.62
N SER A 14 18.97 -13.81 2.36
CA SER A 14 19.21 -15.02 3.18
C SER A 14 18.15 -15.18 4.27
N LEU A 15 17.73 -14.09 4.92
CA LEU A 15 16.66 -14.17 5.93
C LEU A 15 15.30 -14.58 5.35
N LEU A 16 14.99 -14.14 4.12
CA LEU A 16 13.79 -14.56 3.40
C LEU A 16 13.85 -16.05 3.01
N GLU A 17 14.99 -16.52 2.51
CA GLU A 17 15.21 -17.94 2.13
C GLU A 17 15.13 -18.88 3.34
N ASP A 18 15.73 -18.48 4.46
CA ASP A 18 15.69 -19.23 5.73
C ASP A 18 14.32 -19.12 6.44
N THR A 19 13.37 -18.36 5.87
CA THR A 19 12.05 -18.08 6.46
C THR A 19 12.16 -17.44 7.86
N ASP A 20 13.25 -16.73 8.11
CA ASP A 20 13.53 -16.02 9.37
C ASP A 20 13.02 -14.58 9.29
N ILE A 21 11.70 -14.47 9.11
CA ILE A 21 11.02 -13.18 8.95
C ILE A 21 11.15 -12.33 10.22
N GLU A 22 11.22 -12.94 11.40
CA GLU A 22 11.40 -12.22 12.66
C GLU A 22 12.74 -11.48 12.69
N GLN A 23 13.85 -12.13 12.29
CA GLN A 23 15.14 -11.45 12.19
C GLN A 23 15.14 -10.39 11.08
N LEU A 24 14.42 -10.61 9.98
CA LEU A 24 14.27 -9.57 8.96
C LEU A 24 13.53 -8.34 9.51
N ILE A 25 12.45 -8.55 10.27
CA ILE A 25 11.71 -7.47 10.93
C ILE A 25 12.60 -6.72 11.91
N ILE A 26 13.37 -7.42 12.75
CA ILE A 26 14.32 -6.80 13.68
C ILE A 26 15.35 -5.97 12.90
N PHE A 27 15.92 -6.53 11.82
CA PHE A 27 16.89 -5.82 11.00
C PHE A 27 16.28 -4.54 10.43
N ILE A 28 15.09 -4.60 9.82
CA ILE A 28 14.48 -3.41 9.23
C ILE A 28 14.05 -2.37 10.28
N ASP A 29 13.71 -2.80 11.50
CA ASP A 29 13.32 -1.88 12.56
C ASP A 29 14.51 -0.98 12.99
N THR A 30 15.71 -1.56 12.99
CA THR A 30 16.96 -0.86 13.37
C THR A 30 17.53 0.07 12.29
N ILE A 31 16.91 0.14 11.11
CA ILE A 31 17.39 0.99 10.02
C ILE A 31 17.30 2.48 10.42
N PRO A 32 18.41 3.25 10.30
CA PRO A 32 18.38 4.69 10.46
C PRO A 32 17.40 5.36 9.48
N VAL A 33 16.68 6.39 9.93
CA VAL A 33 15.61 7.05 9.15
C VAL A 33 16.08 7.51 7.77
N ASP A 34 17.29 8.08 7.68
CA ASP A 34 17.91 8.54 6.43
C ASP A 34 18.20 7.42 5.43
N LYS A 35 18.21 6.16 5.89
CA LYS A 35 18.49 4.97 5.08
C LYS A 35 17.24 4.15 4.74
N ILE A 36 16.08 4.45 5.33
CA ILE A 36 14.84 3.69 5.12
C ILE A 36 14.49 3.62 3.64
N ARG A 37 14.52 4.76 2.92
CA ARG A 37 14.20 4.80 1.49
C ARG A 37 15.01 3.77 0.68
N ARG A 38 16.32 3.70 0.95
CA ARG A 38 17.20 2.78 0.21
C ARG A 38 16.94 1.32 0.55
N HIS A 39 16.72 1.01 1.82
CA HIS A 39 16.49 -0.37 2.26
C HIS A 39 15.13 -0.89 1.84
N LEU A 40 14.08 -0.06 1.89
CA LEU A 40 12.75 -0.42 1.41
C LEU A 40 12.76 -0.68 -0.10
N TYR A 41 13.49 0.14 -0.88
CA TYR A 41 13.73 -0.14 -2.30
C TYR A 41 14.41 -1.50 -2.50
N ILE A 42 15.50 -1.81 -1.77
CA ILE A 42 16.18 -3.10 -1.88
C ILE A 42 15.24 -4.25 -1.53
N LEU A 43 14.43 -4.11 -0.48
CA LEU A 43 13.45 -5.12 -0.07
C LEU A 43 12.44 -5.36 -1.21
N SER A 44 11.93 -4.30 -1.86
CA SER A 44 11.00 -4.44 -2.99
C SER A 44 11.61 -5.11 -4.22
N GLU A 45 12.94 -5.14 -4.36
CA GLU A 45 13.63 -5.86 -5.44
C GLU A 45 13.74 -7.38 -5.20
N ILE A 46 13.54 -7.85 -3.96
CA ILE A 46 13.71 -9.26 -3.58
C ILE A 46 12.45 -9.88 -2.98
N PHE A 47 11.52 -9.05 -2.50
CA PHE A 47 10.27 -9.47 -1.91
C PHE A 47 9.08 -8.78 -2.59
N PRO A 48 8.00 -9.52 -2.90
CA PRO A 48 7.86 -10.98 -2.76
C PRO A 48 8.67 -11.73 -3.83
N ASN A 49 9.15 -12.92 -3.50
CA ASN A 49 9.83 -13.82 -4.44
C ASN A 49 8.90 -14.92 -5.01
N LYS A 50 7.61 -14.89 -4.65
CA LYS A 50 6.60 -15.88 -5.04
C LYS A 50 5.18 -15.27 -5.00
N ILE A 51 4.26 -15.90 -5.74
CA ILE A 51 2.86 -15.43 -5.85
C ILE A 51 2.06 -15.73 -4.58
N VAL A 52 2.23 -16.91 -3.98
CA VAL A 52 1.55 -17.29 -2.75
C VAL A 52 2.53 -17.25 -1.60
N ILE A 53 2.26 -16.40 -0.62
CA ILE A 53 3.12 -16.18 0.54
C ILE A 53 2.62 -16.93 1.78
N SER A 54 3.53 -17.27 2.67
CA SER A 54 3.19 -17.80 4.00
C SER A 54 2.65 -16.71 4.92
N GLN A 55 2.02 -17.11 6.02
CA GLN A 55 1.56 -16.17 7.05
C GLN A 55 2.70 -15.31 7.61
N LYS A 56 3.90 -15.88 7.80
CA LYS A 56 5.07 -15.13 8.27
C LYS A 56 5.49 -14.06 7.27
N GLU A 57 5.53 -14.39 5.98
CA GLU A 57 5.84 -13.40 4.93
C GLU A 57 4.75 -12.32 4.84
N PHE A 58 3.49 -12.66 5.12
CA PHE A 58 2.42 -11.67 5.22
C PHE A 58 2.61 -10.74 6.43
N GLU A 59 3.08 -11.25 7.57
CA GLU A 59 3.42 -10.43 8.75
C GLU A 59 4.47 -9.36 8.44
N LEU A 60 5.43 -9.63 7.53
CA LEU A 60 6.37 -8.61 7.05
C LEU A 60 5.64 -7.47 6.32
N ILE A 61 4.68 -7.79 5.45
CA ILE A 61 3.86 -6.79 4.75
C ILE A 61 3.08 -5.96 5.76
N GLN A 62 2.42 -6.63 6.71
CA GLN A 62 1.66 -5.96 7.77
C GLN A 62 2.56 -5.04 8.59
N TYR A 63 3.77 -5.49 8.93
CA TYR A 63 4.73 -4.71 9.68
C TYR A 63 5.13 -3.43 8.93
N ILE A 64 5.48 -3.53 7.64
CA ILE A 64 5.82 -2.37 6.80
C ILE A 64 4.63 -1.40 6.72
N LEU A 65 3.41 -1.90 6.47
CA LEU A 65 2.22 -1.07 6.31
C LEU A 65 1.73 -0.44 7.62
N THR A 66 2.06 -1.00 8.77
CA THR A 66 1.63 -0.46 10.07
C THR A 66 2.47 0.76 10.50
N HIS A 67 3.75 0.80 10.12
CA HIS A 67 4.70 1.79 10.63
C HIS A 67 4.93 2.94 9.64
N ASN A 68 4.54 4.16 10.05
CA ASN A 68 4.60 5.35 9.19
C ASN A 68 5.99 5.63 8.61
N LYS A 69 7.08 5.29 9.33
CA LYS A 69 8.46 5.50 8.86
C LYS A 69 8.74 4.88 7.49
N PHE A 70 8.06 3.79 7.14
CA PHE A 70 8.16 3.15 5.82
C PHE A 70 7.21 3.75 4.78
N LEU A 71 6.09 4.33 5.22
CA LEU A 71 5.08 4.94 4.35
C LEU A 71 5.42 6.38 3.95
N GLU A 72 6.30 7.02 4.71
CA GLU A 72 6.69 8.43 4.53
C GLU A 72 7.87 8.62 3.56
N VAL A 73 8.29 7.57 2.85
CA VAL A 73 9.38 7.58 1.87
C VAL A 73 8.91 7.15 0.49
N GLU A 74 9.48 7.72 -0.59
CA GLU A 74 9.07 7.47 -1.98
C GLU A 74 9.07 5.99 -2.40
N SER A 75 10.03 5.21 -1.88
CA SER A 75 10.21 3.79 -2.20
C SER A 75 9.09 2.89 -1.68
N ILE A 76 8.12 3.43 -0.93
CA ILE A 76 6.90 2.68 -0.61
C ILE A 76 6.13 2.32 -1.88
N SER A 77 6.19 3.17 -2.91
CA SER A 77 5.58 2.87 -4.22
C SER A 77 6.15 1.60 -4.84
N ASP A 78 7.47 1.42 -4.79
CA ASP A 78 8.13 0.20 -5.27
C ASP A 78 7.71 -1.04 -4.47
N PHE A 79 7.58 -0.91 -3.15
CA PHE A 79 7.11 -1.99 -2.29
C PHE A 79 5.65 -2.36 -2.57
N ILE A 80 4.75 -1.38 -2.71
CA ILE A 80 3.35 -1.61 -3.11
C ILE A 80 3.28 -2.28 -4.48
N ARG A 81 4.10 -1.83 -5.45
CA ARG A 81 4.21 -2.46 -6.77
C ARG A 81 4.63 -3.92 -6.66
N ALA A 82 5.60 -4.22 -5.80
CA ALA A 82 6.11 -5.57 -5.63
C ALA A 82 5.03 -6.50 -5.05
N ILE A 83 4.28 -6.07 -4.03
CA ILE A 83 3.24 -6.91 -3.43
C ILE A 83 1.98 -7.09 -4.30
N ASN A 84 1.81 -6.29 -5.36
CA ASN A 84 0.68 -6.46 -6.30
C ASN A 84 0.69 -7.80 -7.05
N ILE A 85 1.82 -8.52 -7.07
CA ILE A 85 1.91 -9.85 -7.71
C ILE A 85 1.38 -10.97 -6.80
N ILE A 86 1.11 -10.68 -5.53
CA ILE A 86 0.73 -11.68 -4.53
C ILE A 86 -0.75 -12.02 -4.66
N SER A 87 -1.04 -13.32 -4.65
CA SER A 87 -2.41 -13.83 -4.52
C SER A 87 -2.75 -14.02 -3.04
N PHE A 88 -3.35 -12.99 -2.45
CA PHE A 88 -3.84 -13.04 -1.06
C PHE A 88 -5.08 -13.94 -0.96
N ASP A 89 -5.13 -14.77 0.09
CA ASP A 89 -6.36 -15.48 0.45
C ASP A 89 -7.42 -14.52 1.05
N GLU A 90 -8.65 -14.99 1.28
CA GLU A 90 -9.74 -14.14 1.76
C GLU A 90 -9.43 -13.44 3.10
N LEU A 91 -8.73 -14.10 4.02
CA LEU A 91 -8.38 -13.53 5.31
C LEU A 91 -7.30 -12.46 5.15
N GLN A 92 -6.27 -12.77 4.37
CA GLN A 92 -5.19 -11.84 4.03
C GLN A 92 -5.73 -10.62 3.29
N GLN A 93 -6.63 -10.80 2.31
CA GLN A 93 -7.28 -9.72 1.56
C GLN A 93 -8.01 -8.76 2.50
N LYS A 94 -8.79 -9.28 3.45
CA LYS A 94 -9.46 -8.45 4.44
C LYS A 94 -8.47 -7.66 5.29
N GLN A 95 -7.44 -8.33 5.82
CA GLN A 95 -6.43 -7.71 6.68
C GLN A 95 -5.62 -6.63 5.95
N ILE A 96 -5.18 -6.88 4.72
CA ILE A 96 -4.45 -5.90 3.94
C ILE A 96 -5.36 -4.74 3.51
N THR A 97 -6.61 -5.01 3.16
CA THR A 97 -7.60 -3.96 2.85
C THR A 97 -7.76 -3.01 4.04
N ASP A 98 -7.99 -3.53 5.24
CA ASP A 98 -8.14 -2.71 6.44
C ASP A 98 -6.88 -1.85 6.71
N LEU A 99 -5.69 -2.42 6.54
CA LEU A 99 -4.42 -1.69 6.67
C LEU A 99 -4.28 -0.58 5.63
N ILE A 100 -4.50 -0.88 4.34
CA ILE A 100 -4.39 0.10 3.25
C ILE A 100 -5.32 1.27 3.49
N PHE A 101 -6.59 1.04 3.81
CA PHE A 101 -7.54 2.12 4.04
C PHE A 101 -7.25 2.90 5.32
N SER A 102 -6.73 2.27 6.37
CA SER A 102 -6.31 3.00 7.59
C SER A 102 -5.12 3.94 7.35
N LYS A 103 -4.29 3.66 6.33
CA LYS A 103 -3.07 4.41 5.99
C LYS A 103 -3.14 5.13 4.65
N ILE A 104 -4.31 5.18 4.01
CA ILE A 104 -4.46 5.66 2.63
C ILE A 104 -3.96 7.10 2.45
N HIS A 105 -4.10 7.94 3.47
CA HIS A 105 -3.63 9.34 3.47
C HIS A 105 -2.10 9.49 3.41
N LEU A 106 -1.34 8.48 3.87
CA LEU A 106 0.11 8.43 3.73
C LEU A 106 0.49 7.81 2.40
N LEU A 107 -0.13 6.67 2.07
CA LEU A 107 0.14 5.92 0.84
C LEU A 107 -0.12 6.78 -0.41
N SER A 108 -1.21 7.56 -0.42
CA SER A 108 -1.59 8.42 -1.56
C SER A 108 -0.61 9.56 -1.86
N ARG A 109 0.39 9.81 -0.98
CA ARG A 109 1.43 10.82 -1.22
C ARG A 109 2.49 10.35 -2.22
N TYR A 110 2.77 9.06 -2.23
CA TYR A 110 3.85 8.47 -3.02
C TYR A 110 3.40 7.34 -3.94
N CYS A 111 2.24 6.74 -3.69
CA CYS A 111 1.67 5.69 -4.51
C CYS A 111 0.51 6.25 -5.33
N HIS A 112 0.51 5.95 -6.64
CA HIS A 112 -0.58 6.31 -7.54
C HIS A 112 -1.08 5.04 -8.23
N PHE A 113 -0.55 4.74 -9.40
CA PHE A 113 -0.92 3.56 -10.19
C PHE A 113 -0.76 2.25 -9.40
N GLU A 114 0.30 2.13 -8.60
CA GLU A 114 0.58 0.95 -7.78
C GLU A 114 -0.51 0.70 -6.73
N LEU A 115 -0.99 1.79 -6.11
CA LEU A 115 -2.04 1.71 -5.12
C LEU A 115 -3.41 1.45 -5.78
N ASN A 116 -3.66 2.02 -6.96
CA ASN A 116 -4.87 1.69 -7.73
C ASN A 116 -4.94 0.19 -8.00
N MET A 117 -3.87 -0.38 -8.58
CA MET A 117 -3.80 -1.82 -8.88
C MET A 117 -3.99 -2.67 -7.63
N LEU A 118 -3.37 -2.29 -6.51
CA LEU A 118 -3.54 -3.04 -5.26
C LEU A 118 -5.01 -3.05 -4.84
N ILE A 119 -5.63 -1.88 -4.78
CA ILE A 119 -7.02 -1.70 -4.37
C ILE A 119 -7.94 -2.51 -5.28
N THR A 120 -7.83 -2.39 -6.60
CA THR A 120 -8.69 -3.11 -7.55
C THR A 120 -8.54 -4.64 -7.44
N ASN A 121 -7.39 -5.12 -6.94
CA ASN A 121 -7.12 -6.55 -6.77
C ASN A 121 -7.62 -7.12 -5.43
N ILE A 122 -7.73 -6.31 -4.37
CA ILE A 122 -8.03 -6.79 -3.01
C ILE A 122 -9.42 -6.41 -2.49
N VAL A 123 -10.09 -5.43 -3.11
CA VAL A 123 -11.39 -4.94 -2.65
C VAL A 123 -12.36 -4.83 -3.82
N ASN A 124 -13.64 -5.16 -3.58
CA ASN A 124 -14.69 -4.92 -4.58
C ASN A 124 -15.11 -3.44 -4.58
N SER A 125 -15.73 -3.01 -5.68
CA SER A 125 -16.08 -1.62 -5.92
C SER A 125 -17.07 -1.03 -4.91
N GLU A 126 -18.05 -1.83 -4.44
CA GLU A 126 -19.04 -1.38 -3.46
C GLU A 126 -18.40 -1.15 -2.07
N ASP A 127 -17.53 -2.07 -1.62
CA ASP A 127 -16.78 -1.93 -0.37
C ASP A 127 -15.78 -0.76 -0.46
N PHE A 128 -15.09 -0.60 -1.59
CA PHE A 128 -14.24 0.56 -1.85
C PHE A 128 -15.01 1.87 -1.63
N LEU A 129 -16.16 2.04 -2.27
CA LEU A 129 -16.95 3.27 -2.13
C LEU A 129 -17.40 3.51 -0.68
N ASN A 130 -17.85 2.46 0.02
CA ASN A 130 -18.28 2.58 1.41
C ASN A 130 -17.13 3.06 2.32
N ARG A 131 -15.94 2.47 2.16
CA ARG A 131 -14.75 2.85 2.93
C ARG A 131 -14.31 4.28 2.63
N ILE A 132 -14.31 4.69 1.36
CA ILE A 132 -13.96 6.07 1.00
C ILE A 132 -14.97 7.08 1.57
N ILE A 133 -16.28 6.80 1.49
CA ILE A 133 -17.30 7.67 2.07
C ILE A 133 -17.09 7.85 3.59
N MET A 134 -16.65 6.80 4.29
CA MET A 134 -16.32 6.91 5.71
C MET A 134 -15.09 7.82 5.93
N ILE A 135 -14.02 7.62 5.15
CA ILE A 135 -12.77 8.38 5.30
C ILE A 135 -12.95 9.88 5.01
N VAL A 136 -13.73 10.21 3.97
CA VAL A 136 -13.95 11.61 3.55
C VAL A 136 -14.72 12.43 4.60
N LYS A 137 -15.43 11.78 5.53
CA LYS A 137 -16.18 12.47 6.59
C LYS A 137 -15.29 13.07 7.68
N ASP A 138 -14.10 12.55 7.91
CA ASP A 138 -13.29 12.87 9.10
C ASP A 138 -12.20 13.93 8.86
N SER A 139 -11.63 14.00 7.66
CA SER A 139 -10.88 15.14 7.07
C SER A 139 -10.12 14.64 5.85
N LEU A 140 -9.98 15.49 4.82
CA LEU A 140 -9.37 15.10 3.55
C LEU A 140 -8.12 15.92 3.25
N SER A 141 -6.95 15.28 3.30
CA SER A 141 -5.71 15.91 2.81
C SER A 141 -5.80 16.16 1.30
N ILE A 142 -5.12 17.21 0.81
CA ILE A 142 -5.07 17.54 -0.63
C ILE A 142 -4.58 16.33 -1.45
N HIS A 143 -3.55 15.64 -0.99
CA HIS A 143 -3.02 14.45 -1.68
C HIS A 143 -4.05 13.33 -1.78
N LEU A 144 -4.78 13.05 -0.70
CA LEU A 144 -5.83 12.03 -0.71
C LEU A 144 -7.00 12.45 -1.60
N LYS A 145 -7.42 13.72 -1.57
CA LYS A 145 -8.44 14.26 -2.49
C LYS A 145 -8.03 14.05 -3.95
N THR A 146 -6.82 14.46 -4.31
CA THR A 146 -6.30 14.33 -5.67
C THR A 146 -6.24 12.86 -6.08
N PHE A 147 -5.69 11.99 -5.23
CA PHE A 147 -5.63 10.55 -5.49
C PHE A 147 -7.02 9.97 -5.76
N LEU A 148 -8.02 10.25 -4.91
CA LEU A 148 -9.37 9.68 -5.06
C LEU A 148 -10.09 10.19 -6.30
N LEU A 149 -9.97 11.48 -6.62
CA LEU A 149 -10.54 12.03 -7.86
C LEU A 149 -9.89 11.40 -9.10
N THR A 150 -8.56 11.21 -9.07
CA THR A 150 -7.83 10.51 -10.13
C THR A 150 -8.26 9.05 -10.24
N PHE A 151 -8.37 8.32 -9.11
CA PHE A 151 -8.84 6.94 -9.08
C PHE A 151 -10.22 6.81 -9.74
N ILE A 152 -11.20 7.60 -9.28
CA ILE A 152 -12.58 7.55 -9.81
C ILE A 152 -12.63 7.86 -11.31
N SER A 153 -11.71 8.68 -11.81
CA SER A 153 -11.67 9.08 -13.22
C SER A 153 -11.03 8.03 -14.12
N HIS A 154 -10.04 7.27 -13.63
CA HIS A 154 -9.28 6.31 -14.42
C HIS A 154 -9.77 4.87 -14.26
N GLU A 155 -10.31 4.50 -13.09
CA GLU A 155 -10.76 3.15 -12.76
C GLU A 155 -12.26 2.97 -13.01
N SER A 156 -12.76 3.45 -14.15
CA SER A 156 -14.20 3.39 -14.47
C SER A 156 -14.73 1.97 -14.62
N GLU A 157 -13.92 1.05 -15.16
CA GLU A 157 -14.28 -0.37 -15.30
C GLU A 157 -14.46 -1.04 -13.94
N PHE A 158 -13.57 -0.73 -12.99
CA PHE A 158 -13.70 -1.21 -11.61
C PHE A 158 -15.01 -0.72 -10.96
N LEU A 159 -15.39 0.53 -11.21
CA LEU A 159 -16.59 1.15 -10.63
C LEU A 159 -17.88 0.88 -11.41
N GLN A 160 -17.86 0.09 -12.49
CA GLN A 160 -19.01 -0.07 -13.41
C GLN A 160 -20.28 -0.59 -12.75
N ASP A 161 -20.14 -1.42 -11.71
CA ASP A 161 -21.26 -2.03 -10.99
C ASP A 161 -21.83 -1.14 -9.87
N CYS A 162 -21.17 -0.01 -9.60
CA CYS A 162 -21.63 0.94 -8.60
C CYS A 162 -22.70 1.88 -9.17
N SER A 163 -23.63 2.31 -8.31
CA SER A 163 -24.62 3.32 -8.70
C SER A 163 -23.94 4.64 -9.09
N GLN A 164 -24.27 5.15 -10.28
CA GLN A 164 -23.77 6.44 -10.75
C GLN A 164 -24.06 7.57 -9.76
N ASN A 165 -25.24 7.56 -9.12
CA ASN A 165 -25.60 8.54 -8.08
C ASN A 165 -24.61 8.52 -6.91
N LYS A 166 -24.18 7.32 -6.48
CA LYS A 166 -23.23 7.16 -5.37
C LYS A 166 -21.84 7.68 -5.75
N ILE A 167 -21.40 7.43 -6.98
CA ILE A 167 -20.15 7.96 -7.52
C ILE A 167 -20.20 9.49 -7.62
N ASP A 168 -21.31 10.04 -8.12
CA ASP A 168 -21.50 11.49 -8.27
C ASP A 168 -21.56 12.20 -6.92
N ASP A 169 -22.22 11.60 -5.93
CA ASP A 169 -22.25 12.13 -4.57
C ASP A 169 -20.87 12.09 -3.91
N LEU A 170 -20.08 11.03 -4.13
CA LEU A 170 -18.69 11.00 -3.70
C LEU A 170 -17.86 12.10 -4.38
N LYS A 171 -17.98 12.29 -5.69
CA LYS A 171 -17.31 13.39 -6.41
C LYS A 171 -17.69 14.76 -5.85
N LYS A 172 -18.97 14.98 -5.53
CA LYS A 172 -19.43 16.20 -4.87
C LYS A 172 -18.82 16.38 -3.48
N LEU A 173 -18.70 15.32 -2.68
CA LEU A 173 -18.05 15.39 -1.37
C LEU A 173 -16.57 15.78 -1.50
N LEU A 174 -15.85 15.12 -2.41
CA LEU A 174 -14.43 15.39 -2.67
C LEU A 174 -14.20 16.82 -3.17
N ASN A 175 -15.08 17.33 -4.05
CA ASN A 175 -14.98 18.70 -4.59
C ASN A 175 -15.50 19.77 -3.61
N GLY A 176 -16.55 19.45 -2.85
CA GLY A 176 -17.22 20.35 -1.90
C GLY A 176 -16.47 20.51 -0.57
N SER A 177 -15.38 19.77 -0.35
CA SER A 177 -14.49 19.93 0.81
C SER A 177 -13.68 21.25 0.79
N GLU A 178 -13.92 22.14 -0.17
CA GLU A 178 -13.28 23.47 -0.23
C GLU A 178 -14.06 24.51 0.60
N VAL A 179 -14.17 24.35 1.92
CA VAL A 179 -14.42 25.49 2.81
C VAL A 179 -13.77 25.26 4.18
N GLN A 180 -12.88 26.20 4.52
CA GLN A 180 -12.14 26.49 5.78
C GLN A 180 -10.72 25.95 5.91
#